data_AF-A0A1F5S950-F1
#
_entry.id   AF-A0A1F5S950-F1
#
_cell.length_a   1.000
_cell.length_b   1.000
_cell.length_c   1.000
_cell.angle_alpha   90.00
_cell.angle_beta   90.00
_cell.angle_gamma   90.00
#
_symmetry.space_group_name_H-M   'P 1'
#
loop_
_entity.id
_entity.type
_entity.pdbx_description
1 polymer ?
#
loop_
_entity_poly.entity_id
_entity_poly.type
_entity_poly.pdbx_seq_one_letter_code
_entity_poly.pdbx_strand_id
1 'polypeptide(L)'
;MLKKNRAIYLFGSYAKGKPDKWSDIDLAVVSDNLKRNRDKNKFLLWKLRMGVDTRIELHGFTRQDFKNDCDPMVYEIKKTGIRVA
;
A
#
# COMPACT_ATOMS: atom_id res chain seq x y z
N MET A 1 -10.24 -13.97 19.39
CA MET A 1 -10.81 -12.94 18.50
C MET A 1 -9.75 -12.50 17.50
N LEU A 2 -9.91 -12.80 16.21
CA LEU A 2 -8.96 -12.42 15.16
C LEU A 2 -8.98 -10.88 15.00
N LYS A 3 -7.86 -10.19 15.29
CA LYS A 3 -7.73 -8.73 15.13
C LYS A 3 -7.89 -8.35 13.65
N LYS A 4 -9.11 -7.93 13.29
CA LYS A 4 -9.65 -7.69 11.95
C LYS A 4 -9.19 -6.38 11.29
N ASN A 5 -7.94 -5.95 11.44
CA ASN A 5 -7.50 -4.64 10.91
C ASN A 5 -6.16 -4.69 10.16
N ARG A 6 -6.00 -5.69 9.30
CA ARG A 6 -5.07 -5.59 8.16
C ARG A 6 -5.91 -5.21 6.94
N ALA A 7 -5.34 -4.43 6.04
CA ALA A 7 -6.00 -4.07 4.80
C ALA A 7 -4.99 -3.94 3.68
N ILE A 8 -5.43 -4.26 2.47
CA ILE A 8 -4.71 -3.96 1.24
C ILE A 8 -5.60 -3.08 0.38
N TYR A 9 -5.02 -2.00 -0.15
CA TYR A 9 -5.71 -1.11 -1.08
C TYR A 9 -4.94 -1.04 -2.39
N LEU A 10 -5.65 -1.18 -3.51
CA LEU A 10 -5.18 -0.70 -4.81
C LEU A 10 -5.39 0.81 -4.85
N PHE A 11 -4.36 1.57 -5.21
CA PHE A 11 -4.46 3.01 -5.39
C PHE A 11 -3.77 3.44 -6.68
N GLY A 12 -3.49 4.74 -6.85
CA GLY A 12 -2.78 5.24 -8.02
C GLY A 12 -3.61 5.22 -9.31
N SER A 13 -2.92 5.12 -10.45
CA SER A 13 -3.53 5.28 -11.78
C SER A 13 -4.56 4.19 -12.09
N TYR A 14 -4.31 2.95 -11.67
CA TYR A 14 -5.23 1.83 -11.81
C TYR A 14 -6.54 2.04 -11.02
N ALA A 15 -6.45 2.47 -9.75
CA ALA A 15 -7.66 2.77 -8.97
C ALA A 15 -8.47 3.94 -9.54
N LYS A 16 -7.82 4.90 -10.20
CA LYS A 16 -8.46 6.04 -10.86
C LYS A 16 -8.98 5.74 -12.27
N GLY A 17 -8.79 4.53 -12.78
CA GLY A 17 -9.23 4.13 -14.13
C GLY A 17 -8.46 4.83 -15.26
N LYS A 18 -7.25 5.34 -14.99
CA LYS A 18 -6.40 6.04 -15.97
C LYS A 18 -4.96 5.50 -15.99
N PRO A 19 -4.72 4.17 -15.99
CA PRO A 19 -3.37 3.65 -16.17
C PRO A 19 -2.92 3.82 -17.63
N ASP A 20 -1.62 3.97 -17.82
CA ASP A 20 -0.96 3.79 -19.11
C ASP A 20 -0.11 2.51 -19.12
N LYS A 21 0.53 2.22 -20.25
CA LYS A 21 1.35 1.00 -20.42
C LYS A 21 2.60 0.95 -19.54
N TRP A 22 3.00 2.07 -18.92
CA TRP A 22 4.17 2.18 -18.07
C TRP A 22 3.81 2.35 -16.59
N SER A 23 2.52 2.35 -16.26
CA SER A 23 2.03 2.53 -14.90
C SER A 23 2.36 1.34 -14.02
N ASP A 24 2.88 1.63 -12.84
CA ASP A 24 2.99 0.68 -11.74
C ASP A 24 1.60 0.26 -11.22
N ILE A 25 1.55 -0.89 -10.56
CA ILE A 25 0.38 -1.38 -9.82
C ILE A 25 0.60 -1.05 -8.34
N ASP A 26 0.11 0.11 -7.92
CA ASP A 26 0.32 0.64 -6.58
C ASP A 26 -0.56 -0.04 -5.52
N LEU A 27 0.07 -0.71 -4.56
CA LEU A 27 -0.61 -1.41 -3.47
C LEU A 27 -0.18 -0.86 -2.10
N ALA A 28 -1.14 -0.40 -1.31
CA ALA A 28 -0.92 -0.03 0.08
C ALA A 28 -1.21 -1.21 1.01
N VAL A 29 -0.23 -1.61 1.83
CA VAL A 29 -0.36 -2.67 2.82
C VAL A 29 -0.41 -2.05 4.21
N VAL A 30 -1.55 -2.17 4.89
CA VAL A 30 -1.77 -1.65 6.24
C VAL A 30 -1.73 -2.81 7.24
N SER A 31 -0.74 -2.81 8.14
CA SER A 31 -0.54 -3.90 9.10
C SER A 31 0.28 -3.47 10.31
N ASP A 32 -0.07 -3.97 11.50
CA ASP A 32 0.76 -3.79 12.71
C ASP A 32 2.05 -4.62 12.69
N ASN A 33 2.15 -5.59 11.77
CA ASN A 33 3.40 -6.34 11.60
C ASN A 33 4.47 -5.51 10.89
N LEU A 34 4.07 -4.40 10.25
CA LEU A 34 5.00 -3.41 9.73
C LEU A 34 5.54 -2.60 10.91
N LYS A 35 6.85 -2.37 10.93
CA LYS A 35 7.50 -1.61 12.01
C LYS A 35 7.48 -0.12 11.67
N ARG A 36 7.69 0.78 12.63
CA ARG A 36 8.03 2.21 12.34
C ARG A 36 9.45 2.38 11.76
N ASN A 37 9.90 1.43 10.93
CA ASN A 37 11.15 1.52 10.17
C ASN A 37 10.78 1.37 8.68
N ARG A 38 10.68 2.50 7.99
CA ARG A 38 10.24 2.57 6.59
C ARG A 38 11.17 1.78 5.67
N ASP A 39 12.49 1.85 5.87
CA ASP A 39 13.47 1.19 4.99
C ASP A 39 13.39 -0.34 5.07
N LYS A 40 13.28 -0.90 6.29
CA LYS A 40 13.13 -2.34 6.48
C LYS A 40 11.82 -2.85 5.89
N ASN A 41 10.73 -2.12 6.07
CA ASN A 41 9.44 -2.47 5.48
C ASN A 41 9.51 -2.42 3.95
N LYS A 42 10.13 -1.37 3.39
CA LYS A 42 10.32 -1.23 1.94
C LYS A 42 11.11 -2.40 1.37
N PHE A 43 12.22 -2.78 2.00
CA PHE A 43 13.03 -3.93 1.54
C PHE A 43 12.29 -5.26 1.63
N LEU A 44 11.53 -5.49 2.72
CA LEU A 44 10.69 -6.67 2.87
C LEU A 44 9.63 -6.75 1.76
N LEU A 45 8.89 -5.66 1.55
CA LEU A 45 7.86 -5.58 0.52
C LEU A 45 8.45 -5.71 -0.89
N TRP A 46 9.59 -5.09 -1.14
CA TRP A 46 10.31 -5.22 -2.40
C TRP A 46 10.71 -6.67 -2.69
N LYS A 47 11.21 -7.41 -1.68
CA LYS A 47 11.51 -8.83 -1.84
C LYS A 47 10.27 -9.67 -2.17
N LEU A 48 9.13 -9.35 -1.56
CA LEU A 48 7.87 -10.07 -1.79
C LEU A 48 7.36 -9.89 -3.22
N ARG A 49 7.46 -8.67 -3.79
CA ARG A 49 6.98 -8.43 -5.16
C ARG A 49 7.80 -9.13 -6.25
N MET A 50 9.09 -9.37 -6.02
CA MET A 50 9.99 -9.91 -7.04
C MET A 50 9.55 -11.28 -7.58
N GLY A 51 8.85 -12.08 -6.77
CA GLY A 51 8.34 -13.39 -7.19
C GLY A 51 6.96 -13.35 -7.85
N VAL A 52 6.38 -12.17 -8.06
CA VAL A 52 5.00 -12.00 -8.54
C VAL A 52 4.96 -11.20 -9.84
N ASP A 53 5.27 -9.90 -9.76
CA ASP A 53 5.30 -8.98 -10.91
C ASP A 53 6.09 -7.74 -10.51
N THR A 54 7.09 -7.35 -11.31
CA THR A 54 7.97 -6.23 -11.00
C THR A 54 7.29 -4.86 -11.12
N ARG A 55 6.13 -4.79 -11.79
CA ARG A 55 5.31 -3.56 -11.88
C ARG A 55 4.56 -3.26 -10.60
N ILE A 56 4.42 -4.22 -9.68
CA ILE A 56 3.73 -3.98 -8.41
C ILE A 56 4.61 -3.09 -7.55
N GLU A 57 4.16 -1.91 -7.13
CA GLU A 57 4.88 -1.08 -6.15
C GLU A 57 4.12 -1.13 -4.82
N LEU A 58 4.84 -1.48 -3.74
CA LEU A 58 4.25 -1.74 -2.44
C LEU A 58 4.59 -0.64 -1.44
N HIS A 59 3.56 -0.04 -0.86
CA HIS A 59 3.67 0.97 0.19
C HIS A 59 3.18 0.42 1.52
N GLY A 60 4.08 0.28 2.48
CA GLY A 60 3.78 -0.26 3.80
C GLY A 60 3.43 0.82 4.82
N PHE A 61 2.31 0.65 5.52
CA PHE A 61 1.86 1.54 6.59
C PHE A 61 1.55 0.76 7.86
N THR A 62 2.00 1.27 9.01
CA THR A 62 1.39 0.85 10.28
C THR A 62 -0.04 1.39 10.36
N ARG A 63 -0.86 0.81 11.24
CA ARG A 63 -2.19 1.36 11.51
C ARG A 63 -2.14 2.80 12.03
N GLN A 64 -1.06 3.19 12.70
CA GLN A 64 -0.90 4.55 13.20
C GLN A 64 -0.52 5.52 12.07
N ASP A 65 0.35 5.12 11.14
CA ASP A 65 0.68 5.93 9.96
C ASP A 65 -0.59 6.21 9.14
N PHE A 66 -1.43 5.20 8.97
CA PHE A 66 -2.67 5.29 8.19
C PHE A 66 -3.77 6.16 8.84
N LYS A 67 -3.58 6.62 10.08
CA LYS A 67 -4.45 7.62 10.71
C LYS A 67 -4.05 9.06 10.38
N ASN A 68 -2.85 9.28 9.84
CA ASN A 68 -2.36 10.62 9.55
C ASN A 68 -2.89 11.12 8.20
N ASP A 69 -4.00 11.86 8.21
CA ASP A 69 -4.59 12.46 7.00
C ASP A 69 -3.74 13.59 6.40
N CYS A 70 -2.73 14.09 7.12
CA CYS A 70 -1.75 15.04 6.58
C CYS A 70 -0.66 14.34 5.74
N ASP A 71 -0.54 13.01 5.78
CA ASP A 71 0.30 12.27 4.84
C ASP A 71 -0.43 12.23 3.49
N PRO A 72 0.12 12.84 2.42
CA PRO A 72 -0.59 12.98 1.15
C PRO A 72 -0.91 11.62 0.50
N MET A 73 -0.07 10.61 0.74
CA MET A 73 -0.29 9.27 0.21
C MET A 73 -1.42 8.57 0.97
N VAL A 74 -1.46 8.69 2.30
CA VAL A 74 -2.58 8.19 3.11
C VAL A 74 -3.89 8.86 2.71
N TYR A 75 -3.88 10.18 2.52
CA TYR A 75 -5.05 10.93 2.06
C TYR A 75 -5.54 10.42 0.68
N GLU A 76 -4.63 10.23 -0.28
CA GLU A 76 -4.96 9.71 -1.61
C GLU A 76 -5.55 8.30 -1.56
N ILE A 77 -4.92 7.38 -0.80
CA ILE A 77 -5.38 6.01 -0.65
C ILE A 77 -6.77 5.99 -0.03
N LYS A 78 -7.04 6.82 1.00
CA LYS A 78 -8.37 6.90 1.60
C LYS A 78 -9.42 7.48 0.66
N LYS A 79 -9.03 8.46 -0.16
CA LYS A 79 -9.95 9.17 -1.06
C LYS A 79 -10.30 8.36 -2.30
N THR A 80 -9.35 7.62 -2.85
CA THR A 80 -9.47 6.99 -4.17
C THR A 80 -9.15 5.50 -4.19
N GLY A 81 -8.56 4.97 -3.13
CA GLY A 81 -8.12 3.58 -3.07
C GLY A 81 -9.30 2.62 -2.99
N ILE A 82 -9.13 1.48 -3.66
CA ILE A 82 -10.08 0.37 -3.67
C ILE A 82 -9.55 -0.69 -2.72
N ARG A 83 -10.31 -1.02 -1.68
CA ARG A 83 -9.92 -2.08 -0.75
C ARG A 83 -10.05 -3.44 -1.44
N VAL A 84 -8.96 -4.22 -1.43
CA VAL A 84 -8.90 -5.55 -2.06
C VAL A 84 -8.69 -6.70 -1.06
N ALA A 85 -8.26 -6.40 0.17
CA ALA A 85 -8.21 -7.33 1.31
C ALA A 85 -8.33 -6.61 2.66
#